data_AF-M1BPP3-F1
#
_entry.id   AF-M1BPP3-F1
#
_cell.length_a   1.000
_cell.length_b   1.000
_cell.length_c   1.000
_cell.angle_alpha   90.00
_cell.angle_beta   90.00
_cell.angle_gamma   90.00
#
_symmetry.space_group_name_H-M   'P 1'
#
loop_
_entity.id
_entity.type
_entity.pdbx_description
1 polymer ?
#
loop_
_entity_poly.entity_id
_entity_poly.type
_entity_poly.pdbx_seq_one_letter_code
_entity_poly.pdbx_strand_id
1 'polypeptide(L)'
;MVVLQKIKINNGSKLRKILADEKQLSETVEKIMQEEKDGLSTKDVIRHYLEKNGASLGLPPLNDEVVILLYDTVLGAIENGNTDAKTSEKDEFLVFLKEILEKFAAQLEVNPTFHDLDN
;
A
#
# COMPACT_ATOMS: atom_id res chain seq x y z
N MET A 1 -37.19 3.03 -10.24
CA MET A 1 -35.97 3.86 -10.28
C MET A 1 -34.83 2.98 -9.82
N VAL A 2 -33.90 2.63 -10.70
CA VAL A 2 -32.73 1.80 -10.35
C VAL A 2 -31.61 2.76 -10.03
N VAL A 3 -31.18 2.80 -8.76
CA VAL A 3 -30.00 3.55 -8.35
C VAL A 3 -28.81 2.63 -8.63
N LEU A 4 -28.02 2.96 -9.65
CA LEU A 4 -26.74 2.29 -9.92
C LEU A 4 -25.73 2.75 -8.87
N GLN A 5 -25.67 2.04 -7.75
CA GLN A 5 -24.62 2.24 -6.75
C GLN A 5 -23.26 1.87 -7.36
N LYS A 6 -22.34 2.83 -7.39
CA LYS A 6 -20.99 2.58 -7.88
C LYS A 6 -20.16 2.00 -6.73
N ILE A 7 -20.21 0.68 -6.60
CA ILE A 7 -19.38 -0.03 -5.62
C ILE A 7 -17.95 -0.11 -6.16
N LYS A 8 -16.98 0.40 -5.41
CA LYS A 8 -15.56 0.20 -5.69
C LYS A 8 -15.08 -1.06 -4.95
N ILE A 9 -14.54 -2.00 -5.72
CA ILE A 9 -14.01 -3.26 -5.19
C ILE A 9 -12.50 -3.17 -5.13
N ASN A 10 -11.94 -3.37 -3.93
CA ASN A 10 -10.51 -3.46 -3.71
C ASN A 10 -10.17 -4.93 -3.42
N ASN A 11 -9.83 -5.69 -4.47
CA ASN A 11 -9.50 -7.11 -4.41
C ASN A 11 -8.01 -7.41 -4.60
N GLY A 12 -7.15 -6.39 -4.47
CA GLY A 12 -5.70 -6.53 -4.66
C GLY A 12 -5.23 -6.66 -6.12
N SER A 13 -6.12 -6.79 -7.12
CA SER A 13 -5.72 -6.95 -8.53
C SER A 13 -4.91 -5.76 -9.08
N LYS A 14 -5.23 -4.53 -8.64
CA LYS A 14 -4.49 -3.33 -9.03
C LYS A 14 -3.09 -3.29 -8.39
N LEU A 15 -2.96 -3.78 -7.15
CA LEU A 15 -1.66 -3.92 -6.48
C LEU A 15 -0.79 -4.93 -7.22
N ARG A 16 -1.35 -6.09 -7.62
CA ARG A 16 -0.65 -7.08 -8.45
C ARG A 16 -0.15 -6.50 -9.77
N LYS A 17 -0.91 -5.61 -10.41
CA LYS A 17 -0.48 -4.92 -11.64
C LYS A 17 0.71 -4.00 -11.39
N ILE A 18 0.69 -3.22 -10.30
CA ILE A 18 1.79 -2.33 -9.92
C ILE A 18 3.04 -3.15 -9.56
N LEU A 19 2.87 -4.26 -8.83
CA LEU A 19 3.96 -5.18 -8.49
C LEU A 19 4.59 -5.84 -9.72
N ALA A 20 3.81 -6.08 -10.77
CA ALA A 20 4.29 -6.61 -12.05
C ALA A 20 4.93 -5.53 -12.95
N ASP A 21 4.72 -4.25 -12.64
CA ASP A 21 5.26 -3.11 -13.37
C ASP A 21 6.37 -2.45 -12.53
N GLU A 22 7.60 -2.91 -12.74
CA GLU A 22 8.79 -2.42 -12.03
C GLU A 22 8.97 -0.90 -12.18
N LYS A 23 8.53 -0.33 -13.32
CA LYS A 23 8.62 1.12 -13.56
C LYS A 23 7.64 1.87 -12.68
N GLN A 24 6.37 1.44 -12.63
CA GLN A 24 5.37 2.02 -11.72
C GLN A 24 5.79 1.89 -10.25
N LEU A 25 6.38 0.75 -9.87
CA LEU A 25 6.88 0.53 -8.52
C LEU A 25 8.02 1.51 -8.19
N SER A 26 9.02 1.64 -9.08
CA SER A 26 10.15 2.56 -8.89
C SER A 26 9.70 4.03 -8.82
N GLU A 27 8.78 4.44 -9.69
CA GLU A 27 8.19 5.79 -9.65
C GLU A 27 7.42 6.03 -8.33
N THR A 28 6.76 5.01 -7.79
CA THR A 28 6.07 5.11 -6.51
C THR A 28 7.06 5.24 -5.35
N VAL A 29 8.15 4.49 -5.36
CA VAL A 29 9.25 4.62 -4.38
C VAL A 29 9.84 6.02 -4.42
N GLU A 30 10.12 6.57 -5.60
CA GLU A 30 10.64 7.94 -5.72
C GLU A 30 9.70 8.97 -5.12
N LYS A 31 8.39 8.83 -5.32
CA LYS A 31 7.38 9.70 -4.70
C LYS A 31 7.34 9.55 -3.19
N ILE A 32 7.47 8.33 -2.66
CA ILE A 32 7.54 8.09 -1.22
C ILE A 32 8.81 8.72 -0.64
N MET A 33 9.94 8.61 -1.33
CA MET A 33 11.20 9.22 -0.89
C MET A 33 11.20 10.75 -0.96
N GLN A 34 10.32 11.33 -1.78
CA GLN A 34 10.06 12.77 -1.84
C GLN A 34 9.11 13.25 -0.72
N GLU A 35 8.36 12.35 -0.06
CA GLU A 35 7.66 12.73 1.17
C GLU A 35 8.68 13.04 2.27
N GLU A 36 8.35 14.02 3.10
CA GLU A 36 9.23 14.55 4.13
C GLU A 36 9.56 13.45 5.16
N LYS A 37 10.84 13.07 5.22
CA LYS A 37 11.37 12.13 6.20
C LYS A 37 11.68 12.89 7.49
N ASP A 38 10.63 13.26 8.21
CA ASP A 38 10.72 14.03 9.45
C ASP A 38 11.17 13.13 10.63
N GLY A 39 12.35 12.48 10.48
CA GLY A 39 12.86 11.47 11.41
C GLY A 39 12.10 10.14 11.44
N LEU A 40 11.14 9.94 10.54
CA LEU A 40 10.32 8.74 10.42
C LEU A 40 11.11 7.56 9.82
N SER A 41 10.79 6.34 10.27
CA SER A 41 11.37 5.14 9.67
C SER A 41 10.85 4.94 8.23
N THR A 42 11.58 4.17 7.41
CA THR A 42 11.15 3.81 6.05
C THR A 42 9.70 3.30 6.01
N LYS A 43 9.31 2.51 7.00
CA LYS A 43 7.94 1.99 7.12
C LYS A 43 6.91 3.05 7.42
N ASP A 44 7.21 3.98 8.32
CA ASP A 44 6.28 5.04 8.69
C ASP A 44 6.05 5.99 7.51
N VAL A 45 7.11 6.28 6.75
CA VAL A 45 7.02 7.08 5.51
C VAL A 45 6.17 6.34 4.46
N ILE A 46 6.41 5.03 4.26
CA ILE A 46 5.58 4.24 3.33
C ILE A 46 4.13 4.20 3.83
N ARG A 47 3.89 3.94 5.12
CA ARG A 47 2.54 3.96 5.72
C ARG A 47 1.86 5.28 5.40
N HIS A 48 2.44 6.40 5.78
CA HIS A 48 1.88 7.73 5.54
C HIS A 48 1.55 7.98 4.07
N TYR A 49 2.46 7.58 3.16
CA TYR A 49 2.20 7.68 1.74
C TYR A 49 1.04 6.79 1.29
N LEU A 50 0.93 5.55 1.78
CA LEU A 50 -0.18 4.65 1.47
C LEU A 50 -1.51 5.14 2.07
N GLU A 51 -1.50 5.79 3.22
CA GLU A 51 -2.72 6.38 3.80
C GLU A 51 -3.24 7.53 2.93
N LYS A 52 -2.33 8.38 2.42
CA LYS A 52 -2.67 9.51 1.54
C LYS A 52 -2.98 9.08 0.10
N ASN A 53 -2.17 8.18 -0.47
CA ASN A 53 -2.17 7.83 -1.89
C ASN A 53 -2.65 6.40 -2.18
N GLY A 54 -3.02 5.63 -1.17
CA GLY A 54 -3.40 4.23 -1.30
C GLY A 54 -4.58 4.00 -2.24
N ALA A 55 -5.55 4.92 -2.26
CA ALA A 55 -6.68 4.87 -3.19
C ALA A 55 -6.24 4.86 -4.67
N SER A 56 -5.14 5.56 -4.99
CA SER A 56 -4.53 5.58 -6.33
C SER A 56 -3.84 4.25 -6.66
N LEU A 57 -3.24 3.60 -5.65
CA LEU A 57 -2.62 2.29 -5.78
C LEU A 57 -3.64 1.14 -5.77
N GLY A 58 -4.89 1.40 -5.40
CA GLY A 58 -5.94 0.38 -5.28
C GLY A 58 -6.02 -0.24 -3.90
N LEU A 59 -5.50 0.43 -2.88
CA LEU A 59 -5.81 0.14 -1.49
C LEU A 59 -7.16 0.76 -1.09
N PRO A 60 -7.90 0.10 -0.20
CA PRO A 60 -9.08 0.70 0.40
C PRO A 60 -8.70 1.90 1.28
N PRO A 61 -9.57 2.93 1.35
CA PRO A 61 -9.38 4.06 2.24
C PRO A 61 -9.55 3.62 3.71
N LEU A 62 -8.84 4.28 4.64
CA LEU A 62 -8.89 4.00 6.09
C LEU A 62 -10.18 4.52 6.73
N ASN A 63 -11.32 4.02 6.27
CA ASN A 63 -12.65 4.46 6.71
C ASN A 63 -13.33 3.44 7.62
N ASP A 64 -12.88 2.19 7.55
CA ASP A 64 -13.43 1.05 8.28
C ASP A 64 -12.38 0.43 9.19
N GLU A 65 -12.78 -0.01 10.39
CA GLU A 65 -11.91 -0.71 11.35
C GLU A 65 -11.22 -1.94 10.73
N VAL A 66 -11.92 -2.65 9.84
CA VAL A 66 -11.36 -3.80 9.12
C VAL A 66 -10.19 -3.39 8.23
N VAL A 67 -10.28 -2.22 7.58
CA VAL A 67 -9.20 -1.69 6.74
C VAL A 67 -8.04 -1.21 7.60
N ILE A 68 -8.31 -0.55 8.73
CA ILE A 68 -7.27 -0.15 9.68
C ILE A 68 -6.49 -1.38 10.16
N LEU A 69 -7.19 -2.44 10.58
CA LEU A 69 -6.58 -3.69 11.01
C LEU A 69 -5.77 -4.36 9.90
N LEU A 70 -6.24 -4.28 8.65
CA LEU A 70 -5.51 -4.77 7.48
C LEU A 70 -4.17 -4.03 7.32
N TYR A 71 -4.16 -2.70 7.40
CA TYR A 71 -2.93 -1.90 7.32
C TYR A 71 -1.96 -2.27 8.45
N ASP A 72 -2.44 -2.34 9.69
CA ASP A 72 -1.61 -2.70 10.84
C ASP A 72 -1.07 -4.12 10.76
N THR A 73 -1.88 -5.07 10.28
CA THR A 73 -1.44 -6.46 10.06
C THR A 73 -0.37 -6.53 8.99
N VAL A 74 -0.55 -5.84 7.86
CA VAL A 74 0.41 -5.86 6.75
C VAL A 74 1.73 -5.20 7.15
N LEU A 75 1.66 -4.00 7.73
CA LEU A 75 2.84 -3.22 8.11
C LEU A 75 3.56 -3.83 9.33
N GLY A 76 2.81 -4.41 10.27
CA GLY A 76 3.36 -5.12 11.43
C GLY A 76 3.99 -6.47 11.07
N ALA A 77 3.51 -7.15 10.02
CA ALA A 77 4.06 -8.41 9.55
C ALA A 77 5.35 -8.25 8.73
N ILE A 78 5.78 -7.02 8.47
CA ILE A 78 7.06 -6.74 7.86
C ILE A 78 7.99 -6.43 9.01
N GLU A 79 9.00 -7.26 9.23
CA GLU A 79 10.07 -6.94 10.17
C GLU A 79 10.98 -5.87 9.55
N ASN A 80 11.68 -5.05 10.34
CA ASN A 80 12.71 -4.19 9.74
C ASN A 80 13.78 -5.16 9.28
N GLY A 81 13.66 -5.61 8.03
CA GLY A 81 14.63 -6.46 7.39
C GLY A 81 15.97 -5.82 7.61
N ASN A 82 16.89 -6.58 8.21
CA ASN A 82 18.26 -6.20 8.44
C ASN A 82 18.88 -5.85 7.07
N THR A 83 18.71 -4.61 6.64
CA THR A 83 19.26 -4.15 5.38
C THR A 83 20.76 -4.20 5.55
N ASP A 84 21.37 -5.13 4.82
CA ASP A 84 22.82 -5.20 4.72
C ASP A 84 23.31 -3.78 4.42
N ALA A 85 24.31 -3.30 5.17
CA ALA A 85 24.78 -1.89 5.17
C ALA A 85 25.28 -1.37 3.80
N LYS A 86 25.16 -2.20 2.75
CA LYS A 86 25.50 -1.91 1.35
C LYS A 86 24.29 -1.62 0.45
N THR A 87 23.08 -1.77 0.96
CA THR A 87 21.85 -1.58 0.18
C THR A 87 21.52 -0.09 0.12
N SER A 88 21.30 0.46 -1.07
CA SER A 88 20.93 1.88 -1.19
C SER A 88 19.58 2.12 -0.53
N GLU A 89 19.36 3.30 0.05
CA GLU A 89 18.08 3.65 0.67
C GLU A 89 16.90 3.43 -0.30
N LYS A 90 17.07 3.74 -1.59
CA LYS A 90 16.04 3.48 -2.61
C LYS A 90 15.71 1.99 -2.76
N ASP A 91 16.71 1.12 -2.72
CA ASP A 91 16.51 -0.33 -2.84
C ASP A 91 15.79 -0.87 -1.61
N GLU A 92 16.12 -0.34 -0.43
CA GLU A 92 15.41 -0.65 0.82
C GLU A 92 13.93 -0.27 0.73
N PHE A 93 13.61 0.96 0.30
CA PHE A 93 12.23 1.39 0.09
C PHE A 93 11.51 0.51 -0.94
N LEU A 94 12.19 0.10 -2.01
CA LEU A 94 11.60 -0.75 -3.04
C LEU A 94 11.27 -2.14 -2.50
N VAL A 95 12.19 -2.77 -1.77
CA VAL A 95 11.96 -4.07 -1.12
C VAL A 95 10.79 -3.97 -0.14
N PHE A 96 10.80 -2.96 0.75
CA PHE A 96 9.72 -2.77 1.70
C PHE A 96 8.37 -2.51 1.03
N LEU A 97 8.31 -1.58 0.08
CA LEU A 97 7.08 -1.28 -0.65
C LEU A 97 6.54 -2.52 -1.35
N LYS A 98 7.42 -3.31 -1.98
CA LYS A 98 7.04 -4.55 -2.66
C LYS A 98 6.41 -5.54 -1.68
N GLU A 99 7.07 -5.81 -0.55
CA GLU A 99 6.54 -6.71 0.47
C GLU A 99 5.19 -6.23 1.03
N ILE A 100 5.06 -4.91 1.28
CA ILE A 100 3.81 -4.28 1.72
C ILE A 100 2.70 -4.53 0.71
N LEU A 101 2.92 -4.16 -0.54
CA LEU A 101 1.91 -4.31 -1.59
C LEU A 101 1.57 -5.78 -1.86
N GLU A 102 2.53 -6.69 -1.76
CA GLU A 102 2.29 -8.14 -1.90
C GLU A 102 1.41 -8.68 -0.79
N LYS A 103 1.68 -8.31 0.46
CA LYS A 103 0.85 -8.69 1.60
C LYS A 103 -0.55 -8.09 1.50
N PHE A 104 -0.68 -6.82 1.14
CA PHE A 104 -1.99 -6.22 0.87
C PHE A 104 -2.73 -6.94 -0.25
N ALA A 105 -2.05 -7.25 -1.36
CA ALA A 105 -2.65 -7.97 -2.46
C ALA A 105 -3.17 -9.35 -2.02
N ALA A 106 -2.38 -10.11 -1.27
CA ALA A 106 -2.77 -11.41 -0.75
C ALA A 106 -3.96 -11.33 0.22
N GLN A 107 -3.95 -10.37 1.14
CA GLN A 107 -5.04 -10.17 2.09
C GLN A 107 -6.34 -9.74 1.40
N LEU A 108 -6.27 -8.81 0.44
CA LEU A 108 -7.42 -8.35 -0.34
C LEU A 108 -7.91 -9.39 -1.36
N GLU A 109 -7.05 -10.32 -1.77
CA GLU A 109 -7.42 -11.46 -2.63
C GLU A 109 -8.24 -12.49 -1.84
N VAL A 110 -7.91 -12.73 -0.57
CA VAL A 110 -8.68 -13.61 0.34
C VAL A 110 -9.92 -12.91 0.87
N ASN A 111 -9.81 -11.63 1.22
CA ASN A 111 -10.88 -10.82 1.80
C ASN A 111 -10.99 -9.46 1.07
N PRO A 112 -11.67 -9.42 -0.09
CA PRO A 112 -11.85 -8.18 -0.82
C PRO A 112 -12.72 -7.20 -0.04
N THR A 113 -12.30 -5.94 0.01
CA THR A 113 -13.08 -4.89 0.67
C THR A 113 -13.93 -4.15 -0.36
N PHE A 114 -15.18 -3.86 0.01
CA PHE A 114 -16.15 -3.15 -0.82
C PHE A 114 -16.42 -1.79 -0.21
N HIS A 115 -16.32 -0.74 -1.02
CA HIS A 115 -16.63 0.61 -0.59
C HIS A 115 -17.65 1.24 -1.53
N ASP A 116 -18.72 1.78 -0.95
CA ASP A 116 -19.71 2.57 -1.69
C ASP A 116 -19.15 3.95 -1.99
N LEU A 117 -19.20 4.38 -3.26
CA LEU A 117 -18.76 5.72 -3.67
C LEU A 117 -19.84 6.80 -3.46
N ASP A 118 -20.98 6.44 -2.87
CA ASP A 118 -22.11 7.31 -2.62
C ASP A 118 -22.09 7.84 -1.16
N ASN A 119 -21.19 8.79 -0.86
CA ASN A 119 -21.38 9.72 0.26
C ASN A 119 -20.75 11.09 -0.05
#